data_AF-A0A7X5HYF0-F1
#
_entry.id   AF-A0A7X5HYF0-F1
#
_cell.length_a   1.000
_cell.length_b   1.000
_cell.length_c   1.000
_cell.angle_alpha   90.00
_cell.angle_beta   90.00
_cell.angle_gamma   90.00
#
_symmetry.space_group_name_H-M   'P 1'
#
loop_
_entity.id
_entity.type
_entity.pdbx_description
1 polymer ?
#
loop_
_entity_poly.entity_id
_entity_poly.type
_entity_poly.pdbx_seq_one_letter_code
_entity_poly.pdbx_strand_id
1 'polypeptide(L)'
;MAYNNIISANDPMAINMLKENLAHFENNTAYMQSVNDFYKENGTMVGFEGIDYAEAVKLDEHVNGYQTAPYPGKFFKDNYEKIGRIKANIDRLENRPETMFKGWQFVGGEAIVNLANNRLQLMFEEKPSDEHRAMLKQNGFKFAPTTKAWQRPLDYKTMAAANRIDFIKPLDGRTPMDLQPKMTHRDAPER
;
A
#
# COMPACT_ATOMS: atom_id res chain seq x y z
N MET A 1 11.68 13.85 6.27
CA MET A 1 11.42 12.53 5.67
C MET A 1 10.11 12.60 4.91
N ALA A 2 10.03 12.09 3.68
CA ALA A 2 8.81 12.15 2.89
C ALA A 2 7.86 11.03 3.34
N TYR A 3 6.95 11.33 4.29
CA TYR A 3 5.96 10.39 4.85
C TYR A 3 4.89 9.92 3.85
N ASN A 4 5.07 10.24 2.55
CA ASN A 4 4.24 9.84 1.42
C ASN A 4 4.95 8.83 0.48
N ASN A 5 6.14 8.34 0.85
CA ASN A 5 6.84 7.36 0.04
C ASN A 5 6.10 6.02 0.00
N ILE A 6 6.10 5.40 -1.17
CA ILE A 6 5.56 4.05 -1.37
C ILE A 6 6.45 3.07 -0.62
N ILE A 7 5.96 2.52 0.49
CA ILE A 7 6.68 1.50 1.27
C ILE A 7 6.45 0.15 0.60
N SER A 8 7.52 -0.47 0.13
CA SER A 8 7.46 -1.82 -0.44
C SER A 8 7.16 -2.83 0.66
N ALA A 9 6.19 -3.70 0.43
CA ALA A 9 5.86 -4.76 1.39
C ALA A 9 6.99 -5.80 1.61
N ASN A 10 7.93 -5.87 0.67
CA ASN A 10 9.08 -6.77 0.73
C ASN A 10 10.28 -6.11 1.43
N ASP A 11 10.17 -4.85 1.82
CA ASP A 11 11.19 -4.17 2.62
C ASP A 11 11.16 -4.74 4.05
N PRO A 12 12.28 -5.26 4.59
CA PRO A 12 12.37 -5.71 5.99
C PRO A 12 11.94 -4.64 7.00
N MET A 13 12.11 -3.35 6.65
CA MET A 13 11.72 -2.21 7.48
C MET A 13 10.32 -1.68 7.20
N ALA A 14 9.53 -2.33 6.32
CA ALA A 14 8.21 -1.84 5.91
C ALA A 14 7.27 -1.54 7.08
N ILE A 15 7.21 -2.44 8.07
CA ILE A 15 6.36 -2.26 9.26
C ILE A 15 6.84 -1.07 10.09
N ASN A 16 8.15 -0.92 10.30
CA ASN A 16 8.71 0.19 11.06
C ASN A 16 8.42 1.53 10.39
N MET A 17 8.65 1.63 9.08
CA MET A 17 8.34 2.84 8.31
C MET A 17 6.85 3.18 8.32
N LEU A 18 5.96 2.17 8.29
CA LEU A 18 4.52 2.39 8.41
C LEU A 18 4.13 2.88 9.81
N LYS A 19 4.77 2.35 10.86
CA LYS A 19 4.56 2.80 12.26
C LYS A 19 5.04 4.24 12.46
N GLU A 20 6.17 4.62 11.87
CA GLU A 20 6.65 6.02 11.88
C GLU A 20 5.69 6.95 11.13
N ASN A 21 5.22 6.56 9.94
CA ASN A 21 4.22 7.33 9.21
C ASN A 21 2.90 7.45 10.00
N LEU A 22 2.49 6.38 10.69
CA LEU A 22 1.31 6.39 11.53
C LEU A 22 1.45 7.41 12.67
N ALA A 23 2.56 7.35 13.40
CA ALA A 23 2.86 8.28 14.48
C ALA A 23 2.89 9.73 13.98
N HIS A 24 3.44 9.98 12.79
CA HIS A 24 3.42 11.31 12.18
C HIS A 24 2.00 11.84 11.96
N PHE A 25 1.11 11.06 11.36
CA PHE A 25 -0.27 11.51 11.12
C PHE A 25 -1.10 11.61 12.42
N GLU A 26 -0.86 10.74 13.40
CA GLU A 26 -1.49 10.83 14.72
C GLU A 26 -1.04 12.10 15.47
N ASN A 27 0.26 12.38 15.49
CA ASN A 27 0.82 13.60 16.09
C ASN A 27 0.33 14.87 15.38
N ASN A 28 0.28 14.87 14.04
CA ASN A 28 -0.23 16.01 13.27
C ASN A 28 -1.71 16.28 13.57
N THR A 29 -2.51 15.22 13.75
CA THR A 29 -3.93 15.36 14.10
C THR A 29 -4.10 15.91 15.51
N ALA A 30 -3.32 15.43 16.48
CA ALA A 30 -3.31 15.96 17.84
C ALA A 30 -2.89 17.43 17.87
N TYR A 31 -1.85 17.80 17.12
CA TYR A 31 -1.40 19.18 16.98
C TYR A 31 -2.50 20.08 16.41
N MET A 32 -3.10 19.71 15.28
CA MET A 32 -4.21 20.46 14.67
C MET A 32 -5.40 20.64 15.62
N GLN A 33 -5.72 19.60 16.39
CA GLN A 33 -6.78 19.65 17.39
C GLN A 33 -6.43 20.65 18.50
N SER A 34 -5.22 20.58 19.06
CA SER A 34 -4.77 21.50 20.11
C SER A 34 -4.75 22.96 19.66
N VAL A 35 -4.38 23.23 18.40
CA VAL A 35 -4.45 24.57 17.79
C VAL A 35 -5.90 25.07 17.72
N ASN A 36 -6.81 24.23 17.23
CA ASN A 36 -8.22 24.60 17.14
C ASN A 36 -8.86 24.84 18.51
N ASP A 37 -8.53 24.01 19.51
CA ASP A 37 -9.04 24.14 20.87
C ASP A 37 -8.53 25.43 21.53
N PHE A 38 -7.23 25.72 21.41
CA PHE A 38 -6.67 26.97 21.89
C PHE A 38 -7.30 28.20 21.23
N TYR A 39 -7.45 28.18 19.89
CA TYR A 39 -8.09 29.27 19.17
C TYR A 39 -9.54 29.47 19.60
N LYS A 40 -10.28 28.37 19.83
CA LYS A 40 -11.68 28.42 20.28
C LYS A 40 -11.82 29.11 21.65
N GLU A 41 -10.85 28.94 22.53
CA GLU A 41 -10.84 29.53 23.87
C GLU A 41 -10.35 30.99 23.87
N ASN A 42 -9.32 31.29 23.08
CA ASN A 42 -8.59 32.57 23.16
C ASN A 42 -8.94 33.55 22.03
N GLY A 43 -9.49 33.07 20.91
CA GLY A 43 -9.78 33.87 19.71
C GLY A 43 -8.53 34.29 18.91
N THR A 44 -7.36 33.79 19.29
CA THR A 44 -6.06 34.03 18.65
C THR A 44 -5.11 32.88 19.02
N MET A 45 -4.09 32.67 18.20
CA MET A 45 -2.99 31.73 18.44
C MET A 45 -1.80 32.37 19.16
N VAL A 46 -1.82 33.69 19.42
CA VAL A 46 -0.75 34.35 20.18
C VAL A 46 -0.71 33.79 21.61
N GLY A 47 0.46 33.26 22.00
CA GLY A 47 0.64 32.61 23.30
C GLY A 47 0.39 31.11 23.31
N PHE A 48 0.10 30.49 22.15
CA PHE A 48 0.07 29.04 22.02
C PHE A 48 1.47 28.44 22.21
N GLU A 49 1.56 27.36 22.98
CA GLU A 49 2.83 26.71 23.30
C GLU A 49 3.45 26.06 22.05
N GLY A 50 4.76 26.22 21.88
CA GLY A 50 5.52 25.54 20.83
C GLY A 50 5.54 26.22 19.46
N ILE A 51 4.94 27.40 19.32
CA ILE A 51 5.04 28.25 18.12
C ILE A 51 5.51 29.66 18.48
N ASP A 52 6.15 30.35 17.53
CA ASP A 52 6.53 31.75 17.70
C ASP A 52 5.38 32.71 17.33
N TYR A 53 5.57 34.01 17.58
CA TYR A 53 4.58 35.02 17.24
C TYR A 53 4.26 35.07 15.73
N ALA A 54 5.25 34.87 14.87
CA ALA A 54 5.06 34.95 13.43
C ALA A 54 4.22 33.77 12.92
N GLU A 55 4.40 32.58 13.49
CA GLU A 55 3.62 31.39 13.19
C GLU A 55 2.20 31.46 13.77
N ALA A 56 2.04 32.02 14.98
CA ALA A 56 0.74 32.33 15.55
C ALA A 56 -0.10 33.24 14.64
N VAL A 57 0.48 34.34 14.16
CA VAL A 57 -0.20 35.27 13.24
C VAL A 57 -0.63 34.56 11.95
N LYS A 58 0.22 33.69 11.38
CA LYS A 58 -0.13 32.92 10.18
C LYS A 58 -1.32 31.98 10.41
N LEU A 59 -1.38 31.33 11.57
CA LEU A 59 -2.52 30.46 11.92
C LEU A 59 -3.80 31.27 12.13
N ASP A 60 -3.70 32.48 12.70
CA ASP A 60 -4.84 33.39 12.83
C ASP A 60 -5.36 33.83 11.45
N GLU A 61 -4.47 34.10 10.49
CA GLU A 61 -4.83 34.46 9.10
C GLU A 61 -5.60 33.36 8.35
N HIS A 62 -5.50 32.10 8.79
CA HIS A 62 -6.32 31.03 8.23
C HIS A 62 -7.82 31.23 8.52
N VAL A 63 -8.15 31.90 9.63
CA VAL A 63 -9.53 32.19 10.03
C VAL A 63 -10.04 33.42 9.28
N ASN A 64 -11.18 33.27 8.61
CA ASN A 64 -11.77 34.34 7.80
C ASN A 64 -13.29 34.15 7.71
N GLY A 65 -13.97 34.98 6.89
CA GLY A 65 -15.43 34.92 6.75
C GLY A 65 -16.03 33.57 6.34
N TYR A 66 -15.21 32.64 5.82
CA TYR A 66 -15.63 31.30 5.38
C TYR A 66 -15.11 30.16 6.27
N GLN A 67 -14.17 30.43 7.16
CA GLN A 67 -13.49 29.42 7.97
C GLN A 67 -13.40 29.90 9.42
N THR A 68 -13.97 29.13 10.35
CA THR A 68 -14.12 29.51 11.76
C THR A 68 -12.99 29.04 12.68
N ALA A 69 -12.03 28.27 12.18
CA ALA A 69 -10.92 27.73 12.96
C ALA A 69 -9.64 27.60 12.10
N PRO A 70 -8.43 27.68 12.67
CA PRO A 70 -7.19 27.61 11.90
C PRO A 70 -7.05 26.34 11.04
N TYR A 71 -7.52 25.20 11.55
CA TYR A 71 -7.58 23.94 10.80
C TYR A 71 -9.04 23.49 10.56
N PRO A 72 -9.58 23.63 9.34
CA PRO A 72 -10.94 23.17 9.03
C PRO A 72 -11.02 21.65 8.94
N GLY A 73 -12.25 21.12 9.05
CA GLY A 73 -12.52 19.68 9.09
C GLY A 73 -11.95 18.84 7.92
N LYS A 74 -11.70 19.46 6.76
CA LYS A 74 -11.05 18.78 5.61
C LYS A 74 -9.68 18.19 5.95
N PHE A 75 -8.87 18.91 6.75
CA PHE A 75 -7.53 18.43 7.12
C PHE A 75 -7.61 17.20 8.03
N PHE A 76 -8.57 17.18 8.96
CA PHE A 76 -8.81 16.03 9.83
C PHE A 76 -9.26 14.81 9.04
N LYS A 77 -10.20 15.00 8.12
CA LYS A 77 -10.67 13.93 7.23
C LYS A 77 -9.52 13.29 6.47
N ASP A 78 -8.67 14.10 5.85
CA ASP A 78 -7.51 13.61 5.10
C ASP A 78 -6.52 12.83 5.97
N ASN A 79 -6.25 13.31 7.20
CA ASN A 79 -5.39 12.59 8.15
C ASN A 79 -6.02 11.27 8.60
N TYR A 80 -7.30 11.25 8.96
CA TYR A 80 -7.99 10.03 9.39
C TYR A 80 -8.04 8.97 8.29
N GLU A 81 -8.28 9.38 7.03
CA GLU A 81 -8.21 8.46 5.89
C GLU A 81 -6.81 7.83 5.74
N LYS A 82 -5.74 8.62 5.91
CA LYS A 82 -4.36 8.11 5.85
C LYS A 82 -4.06 7.18 7.03
N ILE A 83 -4.45 7.54 8.25
CA ILE A 83 -4.30 6.72 9.45
C ILE A 83 -4.99 5.37 9.25
N GLY A 84 -6.24 5.36 8.78
CA GLY A 84 -7.00 4.13 8.52
C GLY A 84 -6.33 3.23 7.49
N ARG A 85 -5.83 3.82 6.38
CA ARG A 85 -5.08 3.08 5.36
C ARG A 85 -3.77 2.48 5.89
N ILE A 86 -3.02 3.24 6.68
CA ILE A 86 -1.75 2.78 7.25
C ILE A 86 -2.00 1.65 8.26
N LYS A 87 -2.98 1.81 9.16
CA LYS A 87 -3.38 0.75 10.12
C LYS A 87 -3.78 -0.54 9.40
N ALA A 88 -4.63 -0.44 8.38
CA ALA A 88 -5.02 -1.60 7.57
C ALA A 88 -3.84 -2.24 6.83
N ASN A 89 -2.82 -1.45 6.46
CA ASN A 89 -1.61 -1.99 5.84
C ASN A 89 -0.74 -2.71 6.86
N ILE A 90 -0.48 -2.10 8.03
CA ILE A 90 0.28 -2.71 9.14
C ILE A 90 -0.36 -4.05 9.53
N ASP A 91 -1.67 -4.06 9.78
CA ASP A 91 -2.42 -5.28 10.13
C ASP A 91 -2.21 -6.38 9.10
N ARG A 92 -2.30 -6.04 7.80
CA ARG A 92 -2.07 -6.99 6.73
C ARG A 92 -0.62 -7.48 6.65
N LEU A 93 0.37 -6.67 7.04
CA LEU A 93 1.78 -7.07 7.07
C LEU A 93 2.12 -7.93 8.29
N GLU A 94 1.49 -7.66 9.44
CA GLU A 94 1.71 -8.37 10.70
C GLU A 94 0.94 -9.70 10.71
N ASN A 95 -0.30 -9.69 10.23
CA ASN A 95 -1.19 -10.86 10.15
C ASN A 95 -1.22 -11.47 8.74
N ARG A 96 -0.07 -11.49 8.03
CA ARG A 96 0.01 -12.10 6.69
C ARG A 96 -0.47 -13.55 6.80
N PRO A 97 -1.55 -13.94 6.10
CA PRO A 97 -1.91 -15.34 6.05
C PRO A 97 -0.77 -16.11 5.41
N GLU A 98 -0.40 -17.26 5.98
CA GLU A 98 0.45 -18.20 5.27
C GLU A 98 -0.22 -18.53 3.94
N THR A 99 0.54 -18.37 2.85
CA THR A 99 0.04 -18.75 1.54
C THR A 99 0.53 -20.14 1.19
N MET A 100 -0.40 -20.89 0.64
CA MET A 100 -0.11 -22.17 0.05
C MET A 100 0.61 -22.00 -1.32
N PHE A 101 0.51 -20.82 -1.94
CA PHE A 101 1.09 -20.55 -3.25
C PHE A 101 2.59 -20.28 -3.19
N LYS A 102 3.31 -20.77 -4.21
CA LYS A 102 4.77 -20.65 -4.31
C LYS A 102 5.16 -19.76 -5.47
N GLY A 103 6.14 -18.90 -5.23
CA GLY A 103 6.85 -18.18 -6.28
C GLY A 103 7.83 -19.08 -7.03
N TRP A 104 8.38 -18.59 -8.14
CA TRP A 104 9.34 -19.34 -8.95
C TRP A 104 10.25 -18.42 -9.77
N GLN A 105 11.39 -18.95 -10.20
CA GLN A 105 12.31 -18.29 -11.12
C GLN A 105 11.96 -18.68 -12.56
N PHE A 106 12.04 -17.74 -13.50
CA PHE A 106 11.86 -17.97 -14.94
C PHE A 106 12.97 -17.26 -15.74
N VAL A 107 12.99 -17.45 -17.05
CA VAL A 107 14.04 -16.84 -17.88
C VAL A 107 13.92 -15.32 -17.89
N GLY A 108 14.92 -14.62 -17.34
CA GLY A 108 14.96 -13.15 -17.29
C GLY A 108 14.11 -12.52 -16.19
N GLY A 109 13.76 -13.28 -15.13
CA GLY A 109 13.04 -12.72 -14.00
C GLY A 109 12.50 -13.74 -13.00
N GLU A 110 11.64 -13.26 -12.10
CA GLU A 110 11.04 -14.05 -11.03
C GLU A 110 9.57 -13.72 -10.76
N ALA A 111 8.83 -14.73 -10.34
CA ALA A 111 7.46 -14.62 -9.86
C ALA A 111 7.44 -14.64 -8.34
N ILE A 112 7.17 -13.48 -7.73
CA ILE A 112 7.10 -13.28 -6.28
C ILE A 112 5.65 -13.31 -5.81
N VAL A 113 5.39 -14.09 -4.76
CA VAL A 113 4.13 -14.06 -4.04
C VAL A 113 4.15 -12.93 -3.00
N ASN A 114 3.47 -11.83 -3.31
CA ASN A 114 3.35 -10.68 -2.43
C ASN A 114 2.09 -10.81 -1.58
N LEU A 115 2.25 -11.39 -0.39
CA LEU A 115 1.15 -11.61 0.57
C LEU A 115 0.51 -10.32 1.06
N ALA A 116 1.35 -9.32 1.33
CA ALA A 116 0.94 -8.01 1.78
C ALA A 116 0.03 -7.25 0.80
N ASN A 117 0.08 -7.57 -0.49
CA ASN A 117 -0.84 -6.96 -1.47
C ASN A 117 -1.82 -7.98 -2.03
N ASN A 118 -1.76 -9.23 -1.56
CA ASN A 118 -2.43 -10.39 -2.13
C ASN A 118 -2.26 -10.43 -3.66
N ARG A 119 -1.01 -10.35 -4.12
CA ARG A 119 -0.64 -10.33 -5.56
C ARG A 119 0.41 -11.39 -5.88
N LEU A 120 0.28 -11.97 -7.07
CA LEU A 120 1.44 -12.53 -7.78
C LEU A 120 2.10 -11.38 -8.55
N GLN A 121 3.40 -11.15 -8.34
CA GLN A 121 4.19 -10.12 -9.00
C GLN A 121 5.27 -10.77 -9.86
N LEU A 122 5.29 -10.46 -11.15
CA LEU A 122 6.33 -10.87 -12.09
C LEU A 122 7.32 -9.72 -12.22
N MET A 123 8.53 -9.94 -11.69
CA MET A 123 9.67 -9.06 -11.79
C MET A 123 10.52 -9.51 -12.98
N PHE A 124 10.90 -8.58 -13.85
CA PHE A 124 11.79 -8.87 -14.97
C PHE A 124 13.09 -8.08 -14.77
N GLU A 125 14.22 -8.71 -15.04
CA GLU A 125 15.54 -8.07 -14.96
C GLU A 125 15.65 -6.95 -16.01
N GLU A 126 15.18 -7.24 -17.21
CA GLU A 126 15.08 -6.29 -18.31
C GLU A 126 13.63 -6.03 -18.70
N LYS A 127 13.39 -4.90 -19.37
CA LYS A 127 12.05 -4.55 -19.85
C LYS A 127 11.58 -5.61 -20.87
N PRO A 128 10.43 -6.27 -20.66
CA PRO A 128 9.92 -7.24 -21.62
C PRO A 128 9.60 -6.60 -22.97
N SER A 129 9.74 -7.38 -24.05
CA SER A 129 9.39 -6.98 -25.41
C SER A 129 7.91 -6.58 -25.54
N ASP A 130 7.57 -5.85 -26.60
CA ASP A 130 6.19 -5.38 -26.84
C ASP A 130 5.20 -6.54 -26.94
N GLU A 131 5.60 -7.64 -27.58
CA GLU A 131 4.84 -8.88 -27.68
C GLU A 131 4.63 -9.53 -26.32
N HIS A 132 5.68 -9.66 -25.51
CA HIS A 132 5.56 -10.19 -24.13
C HIS A 132 4.64 -9.32 -23.27
N ARG A 133 4.74 -8.00 -23.38
CA ARG A 133 3.86 -7.06 -22.66
C ARG A 133 2.41 -7.16 -23.12
N ALA A 134 2.16 -7.38 -24.40
CA ALA A 134 0.81 -7.63 -24.93
C ALA A 134 0.23 -8.95 -24.38
N MET A 135 1.03 -10.02 -24.36
CA MET A 135 0.64 -11.33 -23.82
C MET A 135 0.29 -11.26 -22.32
N LEU A 136 1.09 -10.51 -21.53
CA LEU A 136 0.81 -10.27 -20.11
C LEU A 136 -0.54 -9.58 -19.90
N LYS A 137 -0.82 -8.52 -20.68
CA LYS A 137 -2.10 -7.79 -20.63
C LYS A 137 -3.27 -8.68 -21.02
N GLN A 138 -3.13 -9.48 -22.08
CA GLN A 138 -4.18 -10.41 -22.54
C GLN A 138 -4.53 -11.44 -21.46
N ASN A 139 -3.54 -11.88 -20.68
CA ASN A 139 -3.71 -12.77 -19.54
C ASN A 139 -4.04 -12.03 -18.23
N GLY A 140 -4.39 -10.74 -18.29
CA GLY A 140 -4.91 -9.97 -17.16
C GLY A 140 -3.86 -9.47 -16.16
N PHE A 141 -2.58 -9.56 -16.47
CA PHE A 141 -1.53 -8.90 -15.68
C PHE A 141 -1.51 -7.40 -15.97
N LYS A 142 -1.39 -6.59 -14.91
CA LYS A 142 -1.28 -5.13 -15.00
C LYS A 142 0.08 -4.68 -14.53
N PHE A 143 0.72 -3.77 -15.27
CA PHE A 143 1.97 -3.18 -14.85
C PHE A 143 1.74 -2.21 -13.68
N ALA A 144 2.49 -2.40 -12.60
CA ALA A 144 2.51 -1.53 -11.44
C ALA A 144 3.81 -0.72 -11.46
N PRO A 145 3.77 0.58 -11.82
CA PRO A 145 4.97 1.40 -11.92
C PRO A 145 5.69 1.55 -10.57
N THR A 146 4.92 1.47 -9.47
CA THR A 146 5.41 1.61 -8.10
C THR A 146 6.32 0.48 -7.66
N THR A 147 5.96 -0.77 -7.99
CA THR A 147 6.77 -1.96 -7.69
C THR A 147 7.60 -2.42 -8.89
N LYS A 148 7.51 -1.72 -10.03
CA LYS A 148 8.11 -2.10 -11.32
C LYS A 148 7.80 -3.56 -11.72
N ALA A 149 6.60 -4.03 -11.38
CA ALA A 149 6.20 -5.43 -11.54
C ALA A 149 4.95 -5.56 -12.40
N TRP A 150 4.82 -6.67 -13.13
CA TRP A 150 3.54 -7.08 -13.68
C TRP A 150 2.78 -7.89 -12.65
N GLN A 151 1.55 -7.50 -12.29
CA GLN A 151 0.86 -8.10 -11.16
C GLN A 151 -0.60 -8.44 -11.42
N ARG A 152 -1.09 -9.44 -10.70
CA ARG A 152 -2.47 -9.95 -10.71
C ARG A 152 -2.86 -10.45 -9.30
N PRO A 153 -4.16 -10.48 -8.89
CA PRO A 153 -4.55 -11.02 -7.57
C PRO A 153 -3.94 -12.40 -7.29
N LEU A 154 -3.55 -12.69 -6.06
CA LEU A 154 -3.01 -14.00 -5.72
C LEU A 154 -4.15 -15.00 -5.54
N ASP A 155 -4.49 -15.74 -6.60
CA ASP A 155 -5.51 -16.78 -6.60
C ASP A 155 -5.18 -17.90 -7.61
N TYR A 156 -5.93 -19.00 -7.57
CA TYR A 156 -5.76 -20.10 -8.54
C TYR A 156 -5.97 -19.67 -9.99
N LYS A 157 -6.86 -18.70 -10.25
CA LYS A 157 -7.10 -18.18 -11.61
C LYS A 157 -5.86 -17.50 -12.16
N THR A 158 -5.06 -16.89 -11.30
CA THR A 158 -3.80 -16.23 -11.64
C THR A 158 -2.70 -17.24 -11.90
N MET A 159 -2.64 -18.31 -11.12
CA MET A 159 -1.72 -19.43 -11.40
C MET A 159 -2.05 -20.09 -12.74
N ALA A 160 -3.34 -20.31 -13.03
CA ALA A 160 -3.80 -20.81 -14.31
C ALA A 160 -3.53 -19.85 -15.49
N ALA A 161 -3.58 -18.53 -15.26
CA ALA A 161 -3.22 -17.54 -16.27
C ALA A 161 -1.71 -17.50 -16.52
N ALA A 162 -0.90 -17.57 -15.45
CA ALA A 162 0.55 -17.67 -15.56
C ALA A 162 0.96 -18.93 -16.35
N ASN A 163 0.24 -20.03 -16.15
CA ASN A 163 0.45 -21.30 -16.85
C ASN A 163 0.35 -21.21 -18.38
N ARG A 164 -0.38 -20.22 -18.91
CA ARG A 164 -0.59 -20.01 -20.35
C ARG A 164 0.47 -19.14 -21.00
N ILE A 165 1.41 -18.60 -20.23
CA ILE A 165 2.44 -17.68 -20.72
C ILE A 165 3.78 -18.43 -20.71
N ASP A 166 4.32 -18.67 -21.90
CA ASP A 166 5.49 -19.55 -22.05
C ASP A 166 6.79 -18.96 -21.48
N PHE A 167 7.05 -17.67 -21.69
CA PHE A 167 8.31 -17.03 -21.27
C PHE A 167 8.42 -16.76 -19.76
N ILE A 168 7.39 -17.08 -18.99
CA ILE A 168 7.44 -17.02 -17.51
C ILE A 168 7.36 -18.40 -16.88
N LYS A 169 7.55 -19.47 -17.66
CA LYS A 169 7.59 -20.83 -17.13
C LYS A 169 8.79 -21.03 -16.19
N PRO A 170 8.62 -21.81 -15.12
CA PRO A 170 9.71 -22.22 -14.23
C PRO A 170 10.92 -22.76 -14.99
N LEU A 171 12.13 -22.43 -14.50
CA LEU A 171 13.39 -22.92 -15.06
C LEU A 171 13.58 -24.44 -14.93
N ASP A 172 12.87 -25.07 -13.98
CA ASP A 172 12.95 -26.51 -13.73
C ASP A 172 12.12 -27.37 -14.70
N GLY A 173 11.50 -26.74 -15.71
CA GLY A 173 10.70 -27.40 -16.74
C GLY A 173 9.28 -27.78 -16.30
N ARG A 174 8.92 -27.55 -15.02
CA ARG A 174 7.55 -27.70 -14.54
C ARG A 174 6.70 -26.51 -14.98
N THR A 175 5.38 -26.65 -14.88
CA THR A 175 4.47 -25.53 -15.15
C THR A 175 4.21 -24.72 -13.88
N PRO A 176 3.83 -23.42 -13.98
CA PRO A 176 3.44 -22.63 -12.82
C PRO A 176 2.40 -23.32 -11.92
N MET A 177 1.47 -24.08 -12.52
CA MET A 177 0.45 -24.84 -11.78
C MET A 177 1.01 -26.05 -11.04
N ASP A 178 2.02 -26.74 -11.57
CA ASP A 178 2.63 -27.91 -10.93
C ASP A 178 3.37 -27.56 -9.63
N LEU A 179 3.80 -26.30 -9.50
CA LEU A 179 4.42 -25.77 -8.29
C LEU A 179 3.41 -25.46 -7.18
N GLN A 180 2.14 -25.31 -7.55
CA GLN A 180 1.10 -24.93 -6.60
C GLN A 180 0.50 -26.17 -5.94
N PRO A 181 0.06 -26.04 -4.68
CA PRO A 181 -0.75 -27.06 -4.05
C PRO A 181 -2.01 -27.30 -4.85
N LYS A 182 -2.44 -28.57 -4.94
CA LYS A 182 -3.66 -28.94 -5.62
C LYS A 182 -4.86 -28.30 -4.91
N MET A 183 -5.83 -27.81 -5.67
CA MET A 183 -7.12 -27.41 -5.10
C MET A 183 -7.70 -28.62 -4.37
N THR A 184 -7.82 -28.52 -3.04
CA THR A 184 -8.69 -29.42 -2.29
C THR A 184 -10.11 -29.10 -2.75
N HIS A 185 -10.78 -30.05 -3.40
CA HIS A 185 -12.23 -29.97 -3.58
C HIS A 185 -12.82 -29.83 -2.18
N ARG A 186 -13.48 -28.70 -1.89
CA ARG A 186 -14.34 -28.63 -0.71
C ARG A 186 -15.49 -29.59 -0.98
N ASP A 187 -15.60 -30.64 -0.17
CA ASP A 187 -16.79 -31.47 -0.15
C ASP A 187 -17.99 -30.55 -0.02
N ALA A 188 -18.87 -30.60 -1.04
CA ALA A 188 -20.12 -29.87 -0.99
C ALA A 188 -20.90 -30.38 0.24
N PRO A 189 -21.50 -29.51 1.06
CA PRO A 189 -22.35 -29.99 2.14
C PRO A 189 -23.47 -30.83 1.51
N GLU A 190 -23.62 -32.06 1.99
CA GLU A 190 -24.78 -32.88 1.66
C GLU A 190 -26.05 -32.08 1.98
N ARG A 191 -26.98 -32.07 1.02
CA ARG A 191 -28.23 -31.33 1.09
C ARG A 191 -29.16 -31.87 2.16
#